data_AF-A0A7C8A785-F1
#
_entry.id   AF-A0A7C8A785-F1
#
_cell.length_a   1.000
_cell.length_b   1.000
_cell.length_c   1.000
_cell.angle_alpha   90.00
_cell.angle_beta   90.00
_cell.angle_gamma   90.00
#
_symmetry.space_group_name_H-M   'P 1'
#
loop_
_entity.id
_entity.type
_entity.pdbx_description
1 polymer ?
#
loop_
_entity_poly.entity_id
_entity_poly.type
_entity_poly.pdbx_seq_one_letter_code
_entity_poly.pdbx_strand_id
1 'polypeptide(L)'
;MVKLFLIFTLIIALLNSFVFANEKADEKWKGVDEVIIEKIAKEHGREPSEPIINTEQGDLLLFLFLLAGLLGGFAMGYYWRIILEQKRL
;
A
#
# COMPACT_ATOMS: atom_id res chain seq x y z
N MET A 1 -31.49 -16.56 19.75
CA MET A 1 -31.97 -15.43 18.91
C MET A 1 -30.85 -14.43 18.59
N VAL A 2 -30.13 -13.88 19.57
CA VAL A 2 -29.02 -12.91 19.34
C VAL A 2 -27.91 -13.42 18.40
N LYS A 3 -27.51 -14.70 18.52
CA LYS A 3 -26.47 -15.29 17.65
C LYS A 3 -26.89 -15.34 16.17
N LEU A 4 -28.16 -15.59 15.89
CA LEU A 4 -28.68 -15.63 14.52
C LEU A 4 -28.74 -14.21 13.91
N PHE A 5 -29.06 -13.21 14.74
CA PHE A 5 -29.02 -11.80 14.34
C PHE A 5 -27.60 -11.31 14.03
N LEU A 6 -26.60 -11.74 14.82
CA LEU A 6 -25.19 -11.43 14.56
C LEU A 6 -24.66 -12.07 13.27
N ILE A 7 -25.06 -13.32 12.99
CA ILE A 7 -24.69 -13.99 11.74
C ILE A 7 -25.34 -13.29 10.54
N PHE A 8 -26.60 -12.90 10.66
CA PHE A 8 -27.32 -12.20 9.60
C PHE A 8 -26.72 -10.82 9.29
N THR A 9 -26.36 -10.06 10.32
CA THR A 9 -25.68 -8.76 10.16
C THR A 9 -24.28 -8.90 9.57
N LEU A 10 -23.53 -9.94 9.94
CA LEU A 10 -22.22 -10.23 9.34
C LEU A 10 -22.33 -10.59 7.85
N ILE A 11 -23.31 -11.41 7.47
CA ILE A 11 -23.56 -11.78 6.08
C ILE A 11 -23.93 -10.55 5.25
N ILE A 12 -24.79 -9.67 5.77
CA ILE A 12 -25.15 -8.42 5.10
C ILE A 12 -23.90 -7.53 4.92
N ALA A 13 -23.04 -7.40 5.93
CA ALA A 13 -21.82 -6.61 5.83
C ALA A 13 -20.85 -7.17 4.76
N LEU A 14 -20.70 -8.49 4.68
CA LEU A 14 -19.88 -9.15 3.67
C LEU A 14 -20.44 -8.97 2.25
N LEU A 15 -21.75 -9.08 2.08
CA LEU A 15 -22.40 -8.88 0.78
C LEU A 15 -22.31 -7.43 0.29
N ASN A 16 -22.41 -6.44 1.18
CA ASN A 16 -22.26 -5.03 0.82
C ASN A 16 -20.83 -4.67 0.41
N SER A 17 -19.81 -5.35 0.96
CA SER A 17 -18.41 -5.09 0.63
C SER A 17 -18.10 -5.33 -0.86
N PHE A 18 -18.80 -6.28 -1.50
CA PHE A 18 -18.66 -6.56 -2.93
C PHE A 18 -19.29 -5.49 -3.84
N VAL A 19 -20.34 -4.82 -3.37
CA VAL A 19 -21.04 -3.78 -4.15
C VAL A 19 -20.20 -2.50 -4.21
N PHE A 20 -19.59 -2.10 -3.08
CA PHE A 20 -18.71 -0.93 -3.03
C PHE A 20 -17.36 -1.14 -3.73
N ALA A 21 -16.90 -2.38 -3.88
CA ALA A 21 -15.65 -2.69 -4.57
C ALA A 21 -15.71 -2.46 -6.09
N ASN A 22 -16.92 -2.46 -6.67
CA ASN A 22 -17.12 -2.46 -8.13
C ASN A 22 -17.29 -1.06 -8.76
N GLU A 23 -17.46 -0.01 -7.95
CA GLU A 23 -17.89 1.31 -8.47
C GLU A 23 -16.74 2.19 -8.99
N LYS A 24 -15.47 1.83 -8.76
CA LYS A 24 -14.30 2.67 -9.14
C LYS A 24 -13.10 1.87 -9.67
N ALA A 25 -13.35 0.87 -10.50
CA ALA A 25 -12.26 0.09 -11.11
C ALA A 25 -11.66 0.73 -12.37
N ASP A 26 -12.39 1.61 -13.07
CA ASP A 26 -11.99 2.09 -14.41
C ASP A 26 -11.35 3.48 -14.46
N GLU A 27 -11.44 4.26 -13.39
CA GLU A 27 -10.70 5.53 -13.34
C GLU A 27 -9.26 5.21 -12.92
N LYS A 28 -8.43 4.82 -13.90
CA LYS A 28 -6.98 4.70 -13.70
C LYS A 28 -6.50 6.00 -13.08
N TRP A 29 -6.03 5.92 -11.84
CA TRP A 29 -5.39 7.04 -11.18
C TRP A 29 -4.25 7.51 -12.06
N LYS A 30 -4.34 8.76 -12.53
CA LYS A 30 -3.25 9.35 -13.29
C LYS A 30 -2.02 9.41 -12.40
N GLY A 31 -0.90 8.96 -12.94
CA GLY A 31 0.37 8.99 -12.24
C GLY A 31 0.75 10.44 -11.89
N VAL A 32 1.55 10.58 -10.84
CA VAL A 32 2.08 11.88 -10.40
C VAL A 32 2.90 12.56 -11.51
N ASP A 33 3.53 11.74 -12.35
CA ASP A 33 4.25 12.13 -13.56
C ASP A 33 3.37 12.85 -14.59
N GLU A 34 2.20 12.30 -14.91
CA GLU A 34 1.25 12.89 -15.85
C GLU A 34 0.69 14.23 -15.34
N VAL A 35 0.41 14.32 -14.03
CA VAL A 35 -0.30 15.48 -13.46
C VAL A 35 0.64 16.63 -13.13
N ILE A 36 1.85 16.34 -12.64
CA ILE A 36 2.75 17.35 -12.07
C ILE A 36 4.01 17.51 -12.93
N ILE A 37 4.66 16.41 -13.31
CA ILE A 37 5.98 16.48 -13.96
C ILE A 37 5.86 17.04 -15.37
N GLU A 38 4.88 16.60 -16.16
CA GLU A 38 4.61 17.16 -17.48
C GLU A 38 4.27 18.65 -17.44
N LYS A 39 3.48 19.07 -16.44
CA LYS A 39 3.06 20.46 -16.29
C LYS A 39 4.26 21.36 -16.01
N ILE A 40 5.12 20.94 -15.06
CA ILE A 40 6.33 21.68 -14.70
C ILE A 40 7.35 21.70 -15.84
N ALA A 41 7.50 20.60 -16.58
CA ALA A 41 8.39 20.52 -17.74
C ALA A 41 7.97 21.49 -18.86
N LYS A 42 6.66 21.53 -19.17
CA LYS A 42 6.07 22.47 -20.14
C LYS A 42 6.23 23.92 -19.69
N GLU A 43 6.03 24.23 -18.40
CA GLU A 43 6.23 25.57 -17.84
C GLU A 43 7.70 26.05 -17.97
N HIS A 44 8.66 25.13 -17.97
CA HIS A 44 10.09 25.43 -18.13
C HIS A 44 10.62 25.21 -19.56
N GLY A 45 9.73 24.98 -20.54
CA GLY A 45 10.10 24.83 -21.95
C GLY A 45 10.94 23.59 -22.27
N ARG A 46 10.89 22.54 -21.44
CA ARG A 46 11.56 21.26 -21.68
C ARG A 46 10.55 20.18 -22.01
N GLU A 47 10.90 19.26 -22.90
CA GLU A 47 10.09 18.07 -23.11
C GLU A 47 10.18 17.13 -21.89
N PRO A 48 9.07 16.47 -21.50
CA PRO A 48 9.07 15.49 -20.42
C PRO A 48 10.08 14.38 -20.74
N SER A 49 11.10 14.22 -19.89
CA SER A 49 12.05 13.12 -19.99
C SER A 49 11.48 11.89 -19.29
N GLU A 50 11.71 10.71 -19.86
CA GLU A 50 11.41 9.45 -19.18
C GLU A 50 12.15 9.36 -17.84
N PRO A 51 11.51 8.81 -16.78
CA PRO A 51 12.15 8.61 -15.50
C PRO A 51 13.40 7.73 -15.65
N ILE A 52 14.52 8.16 -15.07
CA ILE A 52 15.78 7.39 -15.09
C ILE A 52 15.63 6.06 -14.33
N ILE A 53 14.73 6.02 -13.34
CA ILE A 53 14.38 4.83 -12.56
C ILE A 53 12.87 4.68 -12.63
N ASN A 54 12.40 3.72 -13.41
CA ASN A 54 10.99 3.37 -13.49
C ASN A 54 10.58 2.56 -12.25
N THR A 55 10.18 3.25 -11.17
CA THR A 55 9.69 2.59 -9.94
C THR A 55 8.30 1.96 -10.10
N GLU A 56 7.56 2.36 -11.14
CA GLU A 56 6.20 1.91 -11.42
C GLU A 56 6.16 0.72 -12.39
N GLN A 57 7.24 0.50 -13.16
CA GLN A 57 7.35 -0.59 -14.13
C GLN A 57 8.16 -1.74 -13.52
N GLY A 58 7.46 -2.74 -13.01
CA GLY A 58 8.04 -3.97 -12.46
C GLY A 58 7.93 -4.07 -10.94
N ASP A 59 8.77 -4.91 -10.35
CA ASP A 59 8.62 -5.35 -8.95
C ASP A 59 9.65 -4.72 -7.98
N LEU A 60 10.37 -3.68 -8.43
CA LEU A 60 11.46 -3.08 -7.67
C LEU A 60 10.97 -2.47 -6.35
N LEU A 61 9.86 -1.73 -6.38
CA LEU A 61 9.26 -1.15 -5.18
C LEU A 61 8.79 -2.24 -4.21
N LEU A 62 8.15 -3.30 -4.71
CA LEU A 62 7.71 -4.42 -3.88
C LEU A 62 8.89 -5.16 -3.25
N PHE A 63 9.97 -5.34 -4.01
CA PHE A 63 11.21 -5.94 -3.53
C PHE A 63 11.85 -5.12 -2.41
N LEU A 64 11.94 -3.79 -2.58
CA LEU A 64 12.42 -2.88 -1.54
C LEU A 64 11.53 -2.90 -0.30
N PHE A 65 10.21 -2.94 -0.49
CA PHE A 65 9.24 -3.05 0.60
C PHE A 65 9.40 -4.36 1.38
N LEU A 66 9.56 -5.48 0.68
CA LEU A 66 9.84 -6.78 1.27
C LEU A 66 11.15 -6.77 2.06
N LEU A 67 12.22 -6.22 1.49
CA LEU A 67 13.52 -6.16 2.13
C LEU A 67 13.49 -5.29 3.40
N ALA A 68 12.86 -4.12 3.32
CA ALA A 68 12.68 -3.23 4.46
C ALA A 68 11.82 -3.90 5.56
N GLY A 69 10.74 -4.58 5.18
CA GLY A 69 9.88 -5.32 6.09
C GLY A 69 10.60 -6.48 6.78
N LEU A 70 11.44 -7.22 6.04
CA LEU A 70 12.27 -8.29 6.57
C LEU A 70 13.24 -7.76 7.62
N LEU A 71 14.04 -6.75 7.26
CA LEU A 71 15.04 -6.16 8.16
C LEU A 71 14.38 -5.51 9.39
N GLY A 72 13.29 -4.77 9.18
CA GLY A 72 12.51 -4.13 10.24
C GLY A 72 11.88 -5.16 11.19
N GLY A 73 11.30 -6.22 10.65
CA GLY A 73 10.71 -7.31 11.43
C GLY A 73 11.74 -8.03 12.29
N PHE A 74 12.92 -8.35 11.74
CA PHE A 74 14.01 -8.96 12.51
C PHE A 74 14.56 -8.02 13.57
N ALA A 75 14.80 -6.74 13.24
CA ALA A 75 15.29 -5.76 14.21
C ALA A 75 14.30 -5.58 15.36
N MET A 76 13.02 -5.39 15.05
CA MET A 76 11.95 -5.26 16.04
C MET A 76 11.83 -6.50 16.91
N GLY A 77 11.86 -7.70 16.32
CA GLY A 77 11.83 -8.96 17.06
C GLY A 77 13.03 -9.15 17.99
N TYR A 78 14.23 -8.77 17.54
CA TYR A 78 15.44 -8.83 18.36
C TYR A 78 15.38 -7.88 19.56
N TYR A 79 14.96 -6.62 19.35
CA TYR A 79 14.81 -5.66 20.43
C TYR A 79 13.67 -6.04 21.38
N TRP A 80 12.57 -6.59 20.88
CA TRP A 80 11.48 -7.12 21.69
C TRP A 80 11.99 -8.20 22.65
N ARG A 81 12.77 -9.16 22.14
CA ARG A 81 13.42 -10.21 22.95
C ARG A 81 14.31 -9.63 24.04
N ILE A 82 15.15 -8.65 23.71
CA ILE A 82 16.03 -8.00 24.71
C ILE A 82 15.23 -7.28 25.79
N ILE A 83 14.26 -6.47 25.39
CA ILE A 83 13.55 -5.58 26.31
C ILE A 83 12.59 -6.35 27.22
N LEU A 84 11.96 -7.42 26.75
CA LEU A 84 10.91 -8.12 27.48
C LEU A 84 11.33 -9.47 28.05
N GLU A 85 12.17 -10.23 27.34
CA GLU A 85 12.58 -11.56 27.82
C GLU A 85 13.84 -11.47 28.69
N GLN A 86 14.82 -10.62 28.32
CA GLN A 86 16.05 -10.50 29.12
C GLN A 86 15.94 -9.58 30.34
N LYS A 87 14.94 -8.71 30.42
CA LYS A 87 14.63 -7.93 31.64
C LYS A 87 13.98 -8.76 32.76
N ARG A 88 13.65 -10.03 32.51
CA ARG A 88 12.98 -10.92 33.47
C ARG A 88 13.96 -11.76 34.31
N LEU A 89 15.26 -11.45 34.26
CA LEU A 89 16.31 -11.97 35.14
C LEU A 89 16.84 -10.84 36.02
#